data_AF-A0AAJ1WTF7-F1
#
_entry.id   AF-A0AAJ1WTF7-F1
#
_cell.length_a   1.000
_cell.length_b   1.000
_cell.length_c   1.000
_cell.angle_alpha   90.00
_cell.angle_beta   90.00
_cell.angle_gamma   90.00
#
_symmetry.space_group_name_H-M   'P 1'
#
loop_
_entity.id
_entity.type
_entity.pdbx_description
1 polymer ?
#
loop_
_entity_poly.entity_id
_entity_poly.type
_entity_poly.pdbx_seq_one_letter_code
_entity_poly.pdbx_strand_id
1 'polypeptide(L)'
;MKITYQGDPQVIREFHQLQKDRFKRIFEFSQEESHEGRLEIQAKQKIFRRRKETRVAGPMYEGRQELIAQMNEETSLHLEREPSNEYDPNAVAIYAAISGKSEKIGYVHAYISETIAPLMDREESVEIYMDCIRKEENGAEPHESWYDYWQGVKITLVYEDQLTVFDLLDDDRGEVYGY
;
A
#
# COMPACT_ATOMS: atom_id res chain seq x y z
N MET A 1 17.52 -11.81 -7.36
CA MET A 1 17.66 -10.86 -8.49
C MET A 1 19.12 -10.77 -8.90
N LYS A 2 19.41 -10.60 -10.20
CA LYS A 2 20.76 -10.31 -10.72
C LYS A 2 20.79 -8.90 -11.30
N ILE A 3 21.67 -8.04 -10.80
CA ILE A 3 21.91 -6.69 -11.32
C ILE A 3 23.29 -6.67 -11.96
N THR A 4 23.45 -5.99 -13.10
CA THR A 4 24.75 -5.84 -13.76
C THR A 4 24.94 -4.38 -14.15
N TYR A 5 26.03 -3.79 -13.66
CA TYR A 5 26.51 -2.47 -14.09
C TYR A 5 27.76 -2.64 -14.94
N GLN A 6 27.85 -1.84 -16.00
CA GLN A 6 29.01 -1.80 -16.89
C GLN A 6 29.36 -0.34 -17.18
N GLY A 7 30.65 -0.02 -17.24
CA GLY A 7 31.10 1.33 -17.47
C GLY A 7 32.59 1.52 -17.21
N ASP A 8 33.00 2.77 -17.09
CA ASP A 8 34.38 3.10 -16.75
C ASP A 8 34.79 2.44 -15.42
N PRO A 9 35.94 1.73 -15.36
CA PRO A 9 36.35 0.99 -14.17
C PRO A 9 36.48 1.84 -12.90
N GLN A 10 36.89 3.12 -13.04
CA GLN A 10 37.00 4.02 -11.89
C GLN A 10 35.62 4.42 -11.38
N VAL A 11 34.72 4.78 -12.29
CA VAL A 11 33.32 5.14 -11.96
C VAL A 11 32.59 3.97 -11.29
N ILE A 12 32.77 2.75 -11.78
CA ILE A 12 32.15 1.55 -11.21
C ILE A 12 32.64 1.28 -9.78
N ARG A 13 33.95 1.45 -9.51
CA ARG A 13 34.50 1.28 -8.16
C ARG A 13 33.97 2.33 -7.18
N GLU A 14 33.91 3.59 -7.60
CA GLU A 14 33.39 4.68 -6.76
C GLU A 14 31.89 4.49 -6.47
N PHE A 15 31.10 4.14 -7.49
CA PHE A 15 29.69 3.80 -7.33
C PHE A 15 29.48 2.64 -6.36
N HIS A 16 30.25 1.56 -6.50
CA HIS A 16 30.17 0.39 -5.61
C HIS A 16 30.41 0.78 -4.15
N GLN A 17 31.45 1.58 -3.88
CA GLN A 17 31.78 2.01 -2.53
C GLN A 17 30.70 2.91 -1.92
N LEU A 18 30.14 3.85 -2.71
CA LEU A 18 29.09 4.76 -2.26
C LEU A 18 27.77 4.04 -1.95
N GLN A 19 27.44 3.00 -2.70
CA GLN A 19 26.17 2.30 -2.53
C GLN A 19 26.24 1.13 -1.54
N LYS A 20 27.41 0.72 -1.06
CA LYS A 20 27.60 -0.50 -0.24
C LYS A 20 26.70 -0.55 1.00
N ASP A 21 26.56 0.56 1.72
CA ASP A 21 25.69 0.62 2.91
C ASP A 21 24.21 0.68 2.56
N ARG A 22 23.86 1.24 1.39
CA ARG A 22 22.48 1.22 0.87
C ARG A 22 22.07 -0.18 0.42
N PHE A 23 22.95 -0.91 -0.26
CA PHE A 23 22.73 -2.31 -0.63
C PHE A 23 22.44 -3.17 0.61
N LYS A 24 23.21 -3.02 1.68
CA LYS A 24 22.94 -3.74 2.95
C LYS A 24 21.57 -3.46 3.57
N ARG A 25 20.96 -2.31 3.29
CA ARG A 25 19.63 -1.95 3.83
C ARG A 25 18.50 -2.61 3.03
N ILE A 26 18.64 -2.71 1.71
CA ILE A 26 17.61 -3.28 0.82
C ILE A 26 17.71 -4.80 0.73
N PHE A 27 18.91 -5.36 0.79
CA PHE A 27 19.12 -6.78 0.47
C PHE A 27 19.44 -7.59 1.72
N GLU A 28 18.68 -8.67 1.92
CA GLU A 28 18.92 -9.69 2.96
C GLU A 28 20.27 -10.38 2.72
N PHE A 29 20.63 -10.55 1.45
CA PHE A 29 21.88 -11.16 1.02
C PHE A 29 22.33 -10.55 -0.29
N SER A 30 23.63 -10.36 -0.47
CA SER A 30 24.23 -10.03 -1.76
C SER A 30 25.58 -10.73 -1.95
N GLN A 31 25.82 -11.26 -3.15
CA GLN A 31 27.13 -11.63 -3.66
C GLN A 31 27.52 -10.62 -4.73
N GLU A 32 28.69 -10.04 -4.56
CA GLU A 32 29.21 -8.96 -5.39
C GLU A 32 30.48 -9.46 -6.08
N GLU A 33 30.48 -9.46 -7.40
CA GLU A 33 31.66 -9.74 -8.20
C GLU A 33 32.03 -8.49 -8.99
N SER A 34 33.19 -7.93 -8.65
CA SER A 34 33.75 -6.77 -9.33
C SER A 34 34.87 -7.21 -10.25
N HIS A 35 34.69 -6.93 -11.53
CA HIS A 35 35.69 -7.12 -12.58
C HIS A 35 35.99 -5.76 -13.22
N GLU A 36 37.05 -5.69 -14.02
CA GLU A 36 37.44 -4.45 -14.69
C GLU A 36 36.28 -3.91 -15.55
N GLY A 37 35.72 -2.75 -15.16
CA GLY A 37 34.60 -2.10 -15.85
C GLY A 37 33.22 -2.77 -15.66
N ARG A 38 33.09 -3.76 -14.77
CA ARG A 38 31.82 -4.50 -14.57
C ARG A 38 31.59 -4.87 -13.10
N LEU A 39 30.39 -4.60 -12.62
CA LEU A 39 29.92 -5.03 -11.30
C LEU A 39 28.70 -5.92 -11.47
N GLU A 40 28.79 -7.16 -11.00
CA GLU A 40 27.66 -8.08 -10.90
C GLU A 40 27.22 -8.20 -9.45
N ILE A 41 25.92 -8.04 -9.21
CA ILE A 41 25.32 -8.20 -7.89
C ILE A 41 24.22 -9.25 -7.99
N GLN A 42 24.40 -10.37 -7.32
CA GLN A 42 23.31 -11.31 -7.06
C GLN A 42 22.78 -11.02 -5.66
N ALA A 43 21.52 -10.66 -5.55
CA ALA A 43 20.95 -10.30 -4.25
C ALA A 43 19.53 -10.82 -4.04
N LYS A 44 19.20 -11.07 -2.77
CA LYS A 44 17.86 -11.36 -2.29
C LYS A 44 17.33 -10.09 -1.63
N GLN A 45 16.28 -9.51 -2.20
CA GLN A 45 15.64 -8.32 -1.62
C GLN A 45 15.01 -8.69 -0.28
N LYS A 46 15.13 -7.79 0.68
CA LYS A 46 14.40 -7.87 1.93
C LYS A 46 12.95 -7.52 1.66
N ILE A 47 12.06 -8.36 2.17
CA ILE A 47 10.63 -8.11 2.17
C ILE A 47 10.31 -7.36 3.47
N PHE A 48 9.54 -6.29 3.35
CA PHE A 48 9.10 -5.48 4.48
C PHE A 48 7.60 -5.58 4.64
N ARG A 49 7.15 -5.85 5.85
CA ARG A 49 5.74 -5.74 6.21
C ARG A 49 5.40 -4.27 6.42
N ARG A 50 4.57 -3.71 5.55
CA ARG A 50 4.09 -2.32 5.58
C ARG A 50 2.72 -2.26 6.25
N ARG A 51 2.48 -1.16 6.97
CA ARG A 51 1.18 -0.81 7.55
C ARG A 51 0.76 0.56 7.03
N LYS A 52 -0.45 0.67 6.48
CA LYS A 52 -1.02 1.93 5.99
C LYS A 52 -2.43 2.12 6.53
N GLU A 53 -2.63 3.22 7.24
CA GLU A 53 -3.95 3.64 7.71
C GLU A 53 -4.62 4.52 6.66
N THR A 54 -5.92 4.33 6.43
CA THR A 54 -6.70 5.13 5.49
C THR A 54 -8.19 5.12 5.83
N ARG A 55 -8.98 5.86 5.07
CA ARG A 55 -10.44 5.87 5.13
C ARG A 55 -11.02 5.15 3.91
N VAL A 56 -12.19 4.53 4.10
CA VAL A 56 -12.97 4.00 2.99
C VAL A 56 -13.44 5.15 2.08
N ALA A 57 -13.13 5.06 0.79
CA ALA A 57 -13.52 6.05 -0.21
C ALA A 57 -14.88 5.72 -0.84
N GLY A 58 -15.60 6.77 -1.23
CA GLY A 58 -16.94 6.65 -1.84
C GLY A 58 -18.04 6.03 -0.96
N PRO A 59 -18.08 6.24 0.36
CA PRO A 59 -19.10 5.63 1.22
C PRO A 59 -20.49 6.30 1.07
N MET A 60 -20.61 7.36 0.27
CA MET A 60 -21.84 8.16 0.07
C MET A 60 -22.69 7.70 -1.12
N TYR A 61 -22.19 6.76 -1.93
CA TYR A 61 -22.90 6.29 -3.12
C TYR A 61 -23.65 5.00 -2.83
N GLU A 62 -24.73 4.74 -3.59
CA GLU A 62 -25.41 3.43 -3.64
C GLU A 62 -25.93 2.88 -2.29
N GLY A 63 -26.36 3.75 -1.38
CA GLY A 63 -26.94 3.29 -0.09
C GLY A 63 -25.92 2.66 0.87
N ARG A 64 -24.63 2.97 0.70
CA ARG A 64 -23.56 2.41 1.53
C ARG A 64 -23.57 2.94 2.96
N GLN A 65 -24.19 4.09 3.24
CA GLN A 65 -24.32 4.60 4.60
C GLN A 65 -25.25 3.72 5.46
N GLU A 66 -26.32 3.20 4.88
CA GLU A 66 -27.24 2.26 5.53
C GLU A 66 -26.56 0.92 5.82
N LEU A 67 -25.64 0.50 4.95
CA LEU A 67 -24.79 -0.68 5.19
C LEU A 67 -23.81 -0.42 6.33
N ILE A 68 -23.08 0.71 6.30
CA ILE A 68 -22.10 1.08 7.32
C ILE A 68 -22.77 1.21 8.70
N ALA A 69 -24.00 1.73 8.77
CA ALA A 69 -24.74 1.86 10.02
C ALA A 69 -25.08 0.52 10.70
N GLN A 70 -25.03 -0.60 9.97
CA GLN A 70 -25.24 -1.94 10.49
C GLN A 70 -23.94 -2.60 10.97
N MET A 71 -22.79 -1.99 10.68
CA MET A 71 -21.49 -2.50 11.07
C MET A 71 -21.13 -2.13 12.51
N ASN A 72 -20.26 -2.92 13.10
CA ASN A 72 -19.55 -2.64 14.35
C ASN A 72 -18.05 -2.92 14.14
N GLU A 73 -17.19 -2.58 15.10
CA GLU A 73 -15.74 -2.75 14.97
C GLU A 73 -15.27 -4.22 14.81
N GLU A 74 -16.13 -5.19 15.09
CA GLU A 74 -15.86 -6.63 14.89
C GLU A 74 -16.30 -7.13 13.49
N THR A 75 -16.95 -6.27 12.68
CA THR A 75 -17.43 -6.67 11.35
C THR A 75 -16.25 -6.98 10.44
N SER A 76 -16.22 -8.20 9.89
CA SER A 76 -15.13 -8.64 9.01
C SER A 76 -15.15 -7.89 7.68
N LEU A 77 -13.96 -7.51 7.23
CA LEU A 77 -13.73 -6.84 5.95
C LEU A 77 -12.91 -7.74 5.02
N HIS A 78 -13.09 -7.57 3.71
CA HIS A 78 -12.20 -8.15 2.69
C HIS A 78 -12.08 -7.22 1.49
N LEU A 79 -11.03 -7.47 0.69
CA LEU A 79 -10.70 -6.70 -0.49
C LEU A 79 -11.02 -7.50 -1.74
N GLU A 80 -11.50 -6.82 -2.78
CA GLU A 80 -11.72 -7.40 -4.10
C GLU A 80 -11.14 -6.48 -5.18
N ARG A 81 -10.43 -7.06 -6.15
CA ARG A 81 -9.87 -6.32 -7.28
C ARG A 81 -10.92 -6.05 -8.34
N GLU A 82 -10.98 -4.81 -8.83
CA GLU A 82 -11.84 -4.41 -9.94
C GLU A 82 -11.03 -3.81 -11.11
N PRO A 83 -10.22 -4.60 -11.82
CA PRO A 83 -9.36 -4.11 -12.90
C PRO A 83 -10.13 -3.54 -14.10
N SER A 84 -11.43 -3.87 -14.23
CA SER A 84 -12.33 -3.35 -15.26
C SER A 84 -13.09 -2.09 -14.85
N ASN A 85 -12.77 -1.50 -13.69
CA ASN A 85 -13.38 -0.24 -13.26
C ASN A 85 -13.01 0.88 -14.27
N GLU A 86 -14.02 1.60 -14.76
CA GLU A 86 -13.86 2.60 -15.83
C GLU A 86 -13.09 3.86 -15.40
N TYR A 87 -12.98 4.11 -14.09
CA TYR A 87 -12.34 5.30 -13.52
C TYR A 87 -10.90 5.02 -13.07
N ASP A 88 -10.66 3.84 -12.49
CA ASP A 88 -9.36 3.47 -11.92
C ASP A 88 -9.07 1.98 -12.17
N PRO A 89 -8.13 1.61 -13.05
CA PRO A 89 -7.76 0.21 -13.28
C PRO A 89 -7.11 -0.46 -12.05
N ASN A 90 -6.63 0.33 -11.09
CA ASN A 90 -6.11 -0.16 -9.82
C ASN A 90 -7.19 -0.29 -8.75
N ALA A 91 -8.47 -0.06 -9.06
CA ALA A 91 -9.54 -0.05 -8.06
C ALA A 91 -9.56 -1.31 -7.19
N VAL A 92 -9.52 -1.11 -5.87
CA VAL A 92 -9.68 -2.16 -4.87
C VAL A 92 -10.95 -1.86 -4.07
N ALA A 93 -11.97 -2.68 -4.28
CA ALA A 93 -13.23 -2.58 -3.55
C ALA A 93 -13.09 -3.18 -2.15
N ILE A 94 -13.82 -2.59 -1.20
CA ILE A 94 -13.89 -3.05 0.18
C ILE A 94 -15.28 -3.58 0.43
N TYR A 95 -15.34 -4.82 0.91
CA TYR A 95 -16.57 -5.52 1.25
C TYR A 95 -16.63 -5.83 2.74
N ALA A 96 -17.82 -5.72 3.32
CA ALA A 96 -18.10 -6.04 4.70
C ALA A 96 -19.07 -7.23 4.80
N ALA A 97 -18.87 -8.06 5.81
CA ALA A 97 -19.79 -9.16 6.13
C ALA A 97 -20.99 -8.65 6.94
N ILE A 98 -22.05 -8.22 6.26
CA ILE A 98 -23.25 -7.64 6.88
C ILE A 98 -24.41 -8.63 6.76
N SER A 99 -25.01 -9.03 7.88
CA SER A 99 -26.14 -9.95 7.93
C SER A 99 -25.94 -11.26 7.14
N GLY A 100 -24.71 -11.78 7.13
CA GLY A 100 -24.35 -13.01 6.42
C GLY A 100 -24.12 -12.84 4.91
N LYS A 101 -24.07 -11.60 4.40
CA LYS A 101 -23.75 -11.27 3.00
C LYS A 101 -22.47 -10.47 2.91
N SER A 102 -21.80 -10.58 1.77
CA SER A 102 -20.70 -9.69 1.40
C SER A 102 -21.27 -8.48 0.68
N GLU A 103 -21.19 -7.31 1.31
CA GLU A 103 -21.75 -6.06 0.81
C GLU A 103 -20.63 -5.05 0.56
N LYS A 104 -20.60 -4.42 -0.61
CA LYS A 104 -19.59 -3.41 -0.96
C LYS A 104 -19.85 -2.13 -0.17
N ILE A 105 -18.88 -1.70 0.62
CA ILE A 105 -18.98 -0.47 1.44
C ILE A 105 -18.18 0.70 0.90
N GLY A 106 -17.32 0.46 -0.10
CA GLY A 106 -16.57 1.51 -0.79
C GLY A 106 -15.29 0.96 -1.42
N TYR A 107 -14.29 1.83 -1.52
CA TYR A 107 -13.00 1.53 -2.15
C TYR A 107 -11.83 1.92 -1.26
N VAL A 108 -10.68 1.30 -1.49
CA VAL A 108 -9.39 1.81 -1.03
C VAL A 108 -9.06 3.07 -1.83
N HIS A 109 -8.48 4.08 -1.18
CA HIS A 109 -8.11 5.32 -1.84
C HIS A 109 -7.10 5.07 -2.98
N ALA A 110 -7.29 5.73 -4.13
CA ALA A 110 -6.52 5.51 -5.36
C ALA A 110 -4.98 5.46 -5.16
N TYR A 111 -4.40 6.44 -4.43
CA TYR A 111 -2.95 6.45 -4.16
C TYR A 111 -2.42 5.20 -3.43
N ILE A 112 -3.25 4.54 -2.61
CA ILE A 112 -2.86 3.27 -1.97
C ILE A 112 -3.14 2.12 -2.92
N SER A 113 -4.27 2.15 -3.62
CA SER A 113 -4.65 1.17 -4.63
C SER A 113 -3.56 1.00 -5.69
N GLU A 114 -2.90 2.08 -6.13
CA GLU A 114 -1.72 2.05 -7.02
C GLU A 114 -0.59 1.13 -6.50
N THR A 115 -0.43 1.04 -5.17
CA THR A 115 0.57 0.17 -4.54
C THR A 115 0.06 -1.25 -4.36
N ILE A 116 -1.16 -1.43 -3.84
CA ILE A 116 -1.65 -2.74 -3.43
C ILE A 116 -2.30 -3.55 -4.54
N ALA A 117 -2.83 -2.91 -5.59
CA ALA A 117 -3.49 -3.61 -6.69
C ALA A 117 -2.53 -4.54 -7.44
N PRO A 118 -1.30 -4.12 -7.81
CA PRO A 118 -0.33 -5.02 -8.41
C PRO A 118 0.10 -6.17 -7.48
N LEU A 119 0.06 -5.99 -6.16
CA LEU A 119 0.34 -7.07 -5.20
C LEU A 119 -0.78 -8.12 -5.27
N MET A 120 -2.04 -7.68 -5.19
CA MET A 120 -3.20 -8.56 -5.30
C MET A 120 -3.28 -9.27 -6.65
N ASP A 121 -2.94 -8.60 -7.75
CA ASP A 121 -2.92 -9.17 -9.09
C ASP A 121 -1.85 -10.28 -9.24
N ARG A 122 -0.85 -10.30 -8.35
CA ARG A 122 0.16 -11.36 -8.22
C ARG A 122 -0.17 -12.39 -7.13
N GLU A 123 -1.38 -12.36 -6.60
CA GLU A 123 -1.85 -13.21 -5.49
C GLU A 123 -1.05 -13.02 -4.18
N GLU A 124 -0.38 -11.88 -4.02
CA GLU A 124 0.29 -11.52 -2.77
C GLU A 124 -0.74 -11.07 -1.72
N SER A 125 -0.48 -11.40 -0.45
CA SER A 125 -1.44 -11.14 0.63
C SER A 125 -1.49 -9.66 1.01
N VAL A 126 -2.69 -9.09 0.95
CA VAL A 126 -3.01 -7.79 1.52
C VAL A 126 -4.11 -7.99 2.57
N GLU A 127 -3.74 -7.78 3.83
CA GLU A 127 -4.65 -7.87 4.97
C GLU A 127 -5.35 -6.51 5.18
N ILE A 128 -6.60 -6.56 5.62
CA ILE A 128 -7.41 -5.40 5.98
C ILE A 128 -7.95 -5.57 7.40
N TYR A 129 -7.86 -4.50 8.18
CA TYR A 129 -8.39 -4.41 9.53
C TYR A 129 -9.24 -3.17 9.66
N MET A 130 -10.38 -3.29 10.35
CA MET A 130 -11.16 -2.12 10.74
C MET A 130 -10.55 -1.51 11.99
N ASP A 131 -10.29 -0.20 11.96
CA ASP A 131 -9.79 0.54 13.11
C ASP A 131 -10.95 1.11 13.93
N CYS A 132 -11.88 1.80 13.28
CA CYS A 132 -13.08 2.36 13.92
C CYS A 132 -14.12 2.82 12.88
N ILE A 133 -15.36 2.95 13.35
CA ILE A 133 -16.46 3.59 12.62
C ILE A 133 -16.78 4.90 13.34
N ARG A 134 -16.63 6.04 12.66
CA ARG A 134 -16.85 7.36 13.26
C ARG A 134 -17.89 8.13 12.49
N LYS A 135 -18.78 8.80 13.21
CA LYS A 135 -19.57 9.90 12.65
C LYS A 135 -18.62 11.08 12.47
N GLU A 136 -18.41 11.50 11.23
CA GLU A 136 -17.66 12.73 10.98
C GLU A 136 -18.64 13.90 11.08
N GLU A 137 -18.40 14.81 12.03
CA GLU A 137 -19.03 16.12 11.99
C GLU A 137 -18.33 16.92 10.89
N ASN A 138 -19.08 17.35 9.88
CA ASN A 138 -18.53 18.20 8.82
C ASN A 138 -18.00 19.48 9.45
N GLY A 139 -16.67 19.65 9.49
CA GLY A 139 -16.03 20.95 9.70
C GLY A 139 -16.17 21.90 8.50
N ALA A 140 -17.25 21.77 7.73
CA ALA A 140 -17.51 22.57 6.55
C ALA A 140 -18.14 23.89 6.97
N GLU A 141 -17.58 24.99 6.47
CA GLU A 141 -18.21 26.31 6.54
C GLU A 141 -19.68 26.25 6.08
N PRO A 142 -20.56 27.08 6.67
CA PRO A 142 -22.01 26.87 6.71
C PRO A 142 -22.75 27.25 5.41
N HIS A 143 -22.28 26.77 4.27
CA HIS A 143 -22.99 26.91 3.00
C HIS A 143 -23.01 25.58 2.26
N GLU A 144 -23.86 24.65 2.75
CA GLU A 144 -24.63 23.64 1.99
C GLU A 144 -25.23 22.61 2.97
N SER A 145 -26.43 22.90 3.48
CA SER A 145 -27.13 22.15 4.54
C SER A 145 -27.81 20.86 4.07
N TRP A 146 -27.12 20.03 3.27
CA TRP A 146 -27.65 18.74 2.80
C TRP A 146 -26.84 17.50 3.20
N TYR A 147 -25.82 17.65 4.06
CA TYR A 147 -24.96 16.54 4.52
C TYR A 147 -24.83 16.49 6.05
N ASP A 148 -25.94 16.43 6.77
CA ASP A 148 -25.93 16.09 8.19
C ASP A 148 -25.83 14.57 8.33
N TYR A 149 -24.74 14.09 8.95
CA TYR A 149 -24.41 12.70 9.30
C TYR A 149 -23.82 11.82 8.18
N TRP A 150 -22.49 11.70 8.17
CA TRP A 150 -21.77 10.66 7.43
C TRP A 150 -20.94 9.82 8.40
N GLN A 151 -21.03 8.50 8.26
CA GLN A 151 -20.17 7.55 8.97
C GLN A 151 -18.98 7.20 8.09
N GLY A 152 -17.80 7.63 8.53
CA GLY A 152 -16.53 7.22 7.97
C GLY A 152 -16.06 5.91 8.61
N VAL A 153 -15.52 5.02 7.78
CA VAL A 153 -14.84 3.80 8.24
C VAL A 153 -13.34 4.01 8.07
N LYS A 154 -12.61 3.93 9.19
CA LYS A 154 -11.14 3.94 9.17
C LYS A 154 -10.64 2.50 9.17
N ILE A 155 -9.67 2.23 8.31
CA ILE A 155 -9.08 0.92 8.12
C ILE A 155 -7.56 0.99 8.17
N THR A 156 -6.96 -0.15 8.50
CA THR A 156 -5.54 -0.43 8.32
C THR A 156 -5.38 -1.48 7.25
N LEU A 157 -4.47 -1.24 6.31
CA LEU A 157 -3.97 -2.23 5.36
C LEU A 157 -2.58 -2.69 5.79
N VAL A 158 -2.35 -4.00 5.73
CA VAL A 158 -1.05 -4.62 6.00
C VAL A 158 -0.67 -5.49 4.82
N TYR A 159 0.52 -5.25 4.26
CA TYR A 159 0.99 -5.94 3.07
C TYR A 159 2.50 -6.07 3.08
N GLU A 160 3.01 -7.02 2.31
CA GLU A 160 4.44 -7.17 2.07
C GLU A 160 4.85 -6.36 0.85
N ASP A 161 6.00 -5.70 0.94
CA ASP A 161 6.55 -4.89 -0.14
C ASP A 161 8.07 -4.98 -0.16
N GLN A 162 8.66 -4.83 -1.34
CA GLN A 162 10.11 -4.83 -1.54
C GLN A 162 10.59 -3.39 -1.63
N LEU A 163 11.54 -2.99 -0.78
CA LEU A 163 12.17 -1.68 -0.93
C LEU A 163 12.84 -1.59 -2.30
N THR A 164 12.45 -0.57 -3.06
CA THR A 164 13.18 -0.14 -4.24
C THR A 164 14.36 0.75 -3.84
N VAL A 165 15.28 0.96 -4.78
CA VAL A 165 16.37 1.93 -4.59
C VAL A 165 15.82 3.36 -4.42
N PHE A 166 14.64 3.66 -4.97
CA PHE A 166 13.97 4.96 -4.82
C PHE A 166 13.40 5.16 -3.41
N ASP A 167 12.92 4.10 -2.77
CA ASP A 167 12.45 4.16 -1.38
C ASP A 167 13.58 4.48 -0.37
N LEU A 168 14.84 4.28 -0.76
CA LEU A 168 16.00 4.73 0.03
C LEU A 168 16.38 6.21 -0.20
N LEU A 169 15.82 6.85 -1.22
CA LEU A 169 16.08 8.26 -1.54
C LEU A 169 15.04 9.17 -0.89
N ASP A 170 13.82 8.67 -0.68
CA ASP A 170 12.76 9.32 0.09
C ASP A 170 12.97 9.05 1.60
N ASP A 171 13.60 9.97 2.32
CA ASP A 171 13.79 9.91 3.78
C ASP A 171 12.46 10.14 4.56
N ASP A 172 11.33 10.32 3.86
CA ASP A 172 10.13 10.99 4.38
C ASP A 172 8.84 10.13 4.38
N ARG A 173 8.94 8.80 4.19
CA ARG A 173 7.75 7.93 4.18
C ARG A 173 7.79 6.79 5.21
N GLY A 174 7.54 7.17 6.46
CA GLY A 174 6.90 6.34 7.48
C GLY A 174 7.78 5.25 8.08
N GLU A 175 7.79 5.22 9.42
CA GLU A 175 8.58 4.29 10.24
C GLU A 175 8.48 2.84 9.74
N VAL A 176 9.64 2.29 9.34
CA VAL A 176 9.80 0.88 8.99
C VAL A 176 10.05 0.12 10.29
N TYR A 177 9.01 -0.48 10.86
CA TYR A 177 9.18 -1.38 11.99
C TYR A 177 9.78 -2.69 11.50
N GLY A 178 11.02 -2.98 11.92
CA GLY A 178 11.62 -4.30 11.79
C GLY A 178 11.19 -5.18 12.97
N TYR A 179 10.72 -6.38 12.68
CA TYR A 179 10.73 -7.49 13.64
C TYR A 179 11.96 -8.37 13.37
#